data_AF-A0A0C2YXG0-F1
#
_entry.id   AF-A0A0C2YXG0-F1
#
_cell.length_a   1.000
_cell.length_b   1.000
_cell.length_c   1.000
_cell.angle_alpha   90.00
_cell.angle_beta   90.00
_cell.angle_gamma   90.00
#
_symmetry.space_group_name_H-M   'P 1'
#
loop_
_entity.id
_entity.type
_entity.pdbx_description
1 polymer ?
#
loop_
_entity_poly.entity_id
_entity_poly.type
_entity_poly.pdbx_seq_one_letter_code
_entity_poly.pdbx_strand_id
1 'polypeptide(L)'
;MMRILVRLVAVAVLLALAPVVMALAQPAPIDKAYESSKSAELESVKLQLATRQDSRGVGELNEAESALRRLRETKAADQRAKIAAELDSALARLHLVADGVGK
;
A
#
# COMPACT_ATOMS: atom_id res chain seq x y z
N MET A 1 -2.32 -8.99 -50.91
CA MET A 1 -2.33 -10.17 -50.02
C MET A 1 -1.32 -10.12 -48.87
N MET A 2 -0.18 -9.42 -48.99
CA MET A 2 0.89 -9.44 -47.95
C MET A 2 0.63 -8.61 -46.68
N ARG A 3 -0.39 -7.74 -46.67
CA ARG A 3 -0.72 -6.84 -45.54
C ARG A 3 -1.63 -7.46 -44.47
N ILE A 4 -2.32 -8.56 -44.79
CA ILE A 4 -3.27 -9.23 -43.90
C ILE A 4 -2.56 -10.22 -42.97
N LEU A 5 -1.53 -10.91 -43.49
CA LEU A 5 -0.71 -11.84 -42.71
C LEU A 5 0.04 -11.15 -41.56
N VAL A 6 0.50 -9.90 -41.76
CA VAL A 6 1.20 -9.13 -40.71
C VAL A 6 0.27 -8.72 -39.56
N ARG A 7 -1.01 -8.46 -39.83
CA ARG A 7 -1.99 -8.08 -38.80
C ARG A 7 -2.38 -9.23 -37.88
N LEU A 8 -2.35 -10.47 -38.38
CA LEU A 8 -2.65 -11.67 -37.58
C LEU A 8 -1.53 -12.03 -36.61
N VAL A 9 -0.26 -11.82 -36.99
CA VAL A 9 0.90 -12.07 -36.10
C VAL A 9 0.95 -11.06 -34.95
N ALA A 10 0.55 -9.81 -35.18
CA ALA A 10 0.52 -8.78 -34.13
C ALA A 10 -0.53 -9.06 -33.03
N VAL A 11 -1.64 -9.70 -33.36
CA VAL A 11 -2.70 -10.04 -32.39
C VAL A 11 -2.29 -11.23 -31.51
N ALA A 12 -1.53 -12.19 -32.04
CA ALA A 12 -1.07 -13.36 -31.28
C ALA A 12 -0.02 -13.02 -30.20
N VAL A 13 0.80 -11.98 -30.41
CA VAL A 13 1.82 -11.55 -29.43
C VAL A 13 1.21 -10.79 -28.25
N LEU A 14 0.09 -10.07 -28.44
CA LEU A 14 -0.57 -9.34 -27.35
C LEU A 14 -1.26 -10.27 -26.34
N LEU A 15 -1.71 -11.45 -26.78
CA LEU A 15 -2.41 -12.43 -25.92
C LEU A 15 -1.46 -13.26 -25.04
N ALA A 16 -0.17 -13.32 -25.36
CA ALA A 16 0.82 -14.09 -24.60
C ALA A 16 1.37 -13.34 -23.36
N LEU A 17 1.07 -12.04 -23.21
CA LEU A 17 1.54 -11.20 -22.10
C LEU A 17 0.54 -11.10 -20.94
N ALA A 18 -0.64 -11.71 -21.06
CA ALA A 18 -1.70 -11.64 -20.06
C ALA A 18 -1.37 -12.26 -18.67
N PRO A 19 -0.52 -13.29 -18.50
CA PRO A 19 -0.38 -13.88 -17.17
C PRO A 19 0.50 -13.06 -16.21
N VAL A 20 1.23 -12.04 -16.68
CA VAL A 20 2.12 -11.26 -15.80
C VAL A 20 1.34 -10.34 -14.86
N VAL A 21 0.14 -9.89 -15.24
CA VAL A 21 -0.66 -8.97 -14.42
C VAL A 21 -1.24 -9.67 -13.18
N MET A 22 -1.43 -10.99 -13.22
CA MET A 22 -1.96 -11.76 -12.08
C MET A 22 -0.90 -11.99 -10.98
N ALA A 23 0.39 -11.82 -11.28
CA ALA A 23 1.47 -11.99 -10.29
C ALA A 23 1.74 -10.73 -9.46
N LEU A 24 1.31 -9.55 -9.92
CA LEU A 24 1.40 -8.28 -9.17
C LEU A 24 0.24 -8.10 -8.16
N ALA A 25 -0.76 -8.98 -8.20
CA ALA A 25 -1.92 -8.93 -7.31
C ALA A 25 -1.77 -9.81 -6.06
N GLN A 26 -0.65 -10.52 -5.91
CA GLN A 26 -0.39 -11.24 -4.66
C GLN A 26 0.11 -10.22 -3.62
N PRO A 27 -0.66 -9.94 -2.55
CA PRO A 27 -0.18 -9.06 -1.49
C PRO A 27 1.13 -9.64 -0.96
N ALA A 28 2.17 -8.80 -0.91
CA ALA A 28 3.45 -9.19 -0.35
C ALA A 28 3.23 -9.80 1.04
N PRO A 29 3.99 -10.85 1.41
CA PRO A 29 3.82 -11.50 2.70
C PRO A 29 3.94 -10.48 3.83
N ILE A 30 2.95 -10.45 4.73
CA ILE A 30 2.94 -9.55 5.89
C ILE A 30 3.85 -10.13 6.97
N ASP A 31 5.14 -9.94 6.75
CA ASP A 31 6.23 -10.41 7.58
C ASP A 31 6.86 -9.28 8.40
N LYS A 32 8.00 -9.55 9.05
CA LYS A 32 8.72 -8.54 9.83
C LYS A 32 9.29 -7.41 8.97
N ALA A 33 9.60 -7.67 7.69
CA ALA A 33 10.09 -6.63 6.79
C ALA A 33 8.98 -5.64 6.45
N TYR A 34 7.76 -6.15 6.21
CA TYR A 34 6.56 -5.30 6.08
C TYR A 34 6.35 -4.45 7.35
N GLU A 35 6.34 -5.07 8.54
CA GLU A 35 6.17 -4.35 9.81
C GLU A 35 7.25 -3.26 10.02
N SER A 36 8.51 -3.56 9.70
CA SER A 36 9.62 -2.62 9.81
C SER A 36 9.48 -1.46 8.83
N SER A 37 9.09 -1.75 7.58
CA SER A 37 8.85 -0.73 6.56
C SER A 37 7.74 0.23 6.99
N LYS A 38 6.62 -0.31 7.48
CA LYS A 38 5.51 0.49 7.99
C LYS A 38 5.85 1.30 9.24
N SER A 39 6.71 0.76 10.10
CA SER A 39 7.23 1.51 11.26
C SER A 39 8.04 2.74 10.81
N ALA A 40 8.95 2.56 9.86
CA ALA A 40 9.78 3.64 9.33
C ALA A 40 8.96 4.69 8.56
N GLU A 41 7.97 4.24 7.79
CA GLU A 41 7.01 5.11 7.10
C GLU A 41 6.26 6.00 8.12
N LEU A 42 5.75 5.39 9.19
CA LEU A 42 5.01 6.09 10.24
C LEU A 42 5.90 7.12 10.97
N GLU A 43 7.15 6.79 11.28
CA GLU A 43 8.10 7.75 11.86
C GLU A 43 8.37 8.94 10.93
N SER A 44 8.55 8.69 9.63
CA SER A 44 8.75 9.76 8.64
C SER A 44 7.55 10.72 8.59
N VAL A 45 6.33 10.18 8.54
CA VAL A 45 5.12 10.99 8.47
C VAL A 45 4.88 11.73 9.79
N LYS A 46 5.18 11.12 10.94
CA LYS A 46 5.12 11.76 12.25
C LYS A 46 6.03 12.98 12.34
N LEU A 47 7.25 12.89 11.81
CA LEU A 47 8.17 14.03 11.74
C LEU A 47 7.60 15.15 10.86
N GLN A 48 7.03 14.82 9.71
CA GLN A 48 6.39 15.81 8.82
C GLN A 48 5.20 16.50 9.50
N LEU A 49 4.32 15.74 10.16
CA LEU A 49 3.18 16.30 10.88
C LEU A 49 3.60 17.22 12.03
N ALA A 50 4.67 16.87 12.75
CA ALA A 50 5.22 17.71 13.81
C ALA A 50 5.64 19.11 13.30
N THR A 51 6.08 19.21 12.03
CA THR A 51 6.41 20.50 11.40
C THR A 51 5.18 21.33 11.00
N ARG A 52 3.99 20.71 10.84
CA ARG A 52 2.77 21.37 10.35
C ARG A 52 1.72 21.67 11.43
N GLN A 53 1.83 21.06 12.62
CA GLN A 53 0.88 21.22 13.75
C GLN A 53 -0.60 21.03 13.36
N ASP A 54 -0.92 19.96 12.62
CA ASP A 54 -2.31 19.64 12.23
C ASP A 54 -2.98 18.65 13.21
N SER A 55 -4.09 19.06 13.82
CA SER A 55 -4.82 18.25 14.81
C SER A 55 -5.50 17.02 14.21
N ARG A 56 -5.90 17.06 12.92
CA ARG A 56 -6.47 15.89 12.23
C ARG A 56 -5.39 14.83 12.01
N GLY A 57 -4.16 15.27 11.74
CA GLY A 57 -3.01 14.37 11.58
C GLY A 57 -2.70 13.55 12.83
N VAL A 58 -2.97 14.10 14.03
CA VAL A 58 -2.77 13.37 15.29
C VAL A 58 -3.74 12.20 15.46
N GLY A 59 -5.00 12.36 15.05
CA GLY A 59 -6.01 11.30 15.10
C GLY A 59 -5.63 10.12 14.20
N GLU A 60 -5.32 10.42 12.95
CA GLU A 60 -4.89 9.43 11.95
C GLU A 60 -3.56 8.75 12.36
N LEU A 61 -2.64 9.49 12.99
CA LEU A 61 -1.37 8.94 13.48
C LEU A 61 -1.62 7.89 14.57
N ASN A 62 -2.49 8.18 15.52
CA ASN A 62 -2.84 7.24 16.59
C ASN A 62 -3.52 5.97 16.04
N GLU A 63 -4.37 6.11 15.03
CA GLU A 63 -4.98 4.96 14.33
C GLU A 63 -3.92 4.08 13.67
N ALA A 64 -2.99 4.68 12.94
CA ALA A 64 -1.88 3.97 12.30
C ALA A 64 -0.97 3.28 13.32
N GLU A 65 -0.60 3.94 14.43
CA GLU A 65 0.22 3.35 15.50
C GLU A 65 -0.50 2.16 16.16
N SER A 66 -1.81 2.28 16.39
CA SER A 66 -2.64 1.22 16.95
C SER A 66 -2.76 0.03 16.01
N ALA A 67 -2.97 0.26 14.71
CA ALA A 67 -3.01 -0.82 13.71
C ALA A 67 -1.67 -1.54 13.59
N LEU A 68 -0.55 -0.82 13.58
CA LEU A 68 0.79 -1.39 13.54
C LEU A 68 1.08 -2.24 14.80
N ARG A 69 0.66 -1.79 15.99
CA ARG A 69 0.78 -2.60 17.21
C ARG A 69 -0.03 -3.89 17.10
N ARG A 70 -1.31 -3.79 16.71
CA ARG A 70 -2.20 -4.96 16.52
C ARG A 70 -1.63 -5.94 15.50
N LEU A 71 -0.97 -5.44 14.45
CA LEU A 71 -0.35 -6.28 13.42
C LEU A 71 0.77 -7.15 14.01
N ARG A 72 1.63 -6.55 14.84
CA ARG A 72 2.78 -7.22 15.48
C ARG A 72 2.34 -8.26 16.51
N GLU A 73 1.23 -8.01 17.20
CA GLU A 73 0.68 -8.89 18.23
C GLU A 73 -0.15 -10.05 17.64
N THR A 74 -0.75 -9.84 16.47
CA THR A 74 -1.61 -10.82 15.82
C THR A 74 -0.79 -11.88 15.08
N LYS A 75 -1.06 -13.16 15.36
CA LYS A 75 -0.40 -14.31 14.71
C LYS A 75 -1.20 -14.91 13.55
N ALA A 76 -2.53 -14.78 13.57
CA ALA A 76 -3.41 -15.34 12.56
C ALA A 76 -3.26 -14.59 11.23
N ALA A 77 -2.89 -15.28 10.15
CA ALA A 77 -2.57 -14.68 8.86
C ALA A 77 -3.74 -13.87 8.27
N ASP A 78 -4.97 -14.38 8.33
CA ASP A 78 -6.16 -13.67 7.83
C ASP A 78 -6.45 -12.38 8.59
N GLN A 79 -6.21 -12.38 9.91
CA GLN A 79 -6.39 -11.18 10.73
C GLN A 79 -5.25 -10.19 10.47
N ARG A 80 -4.01 -10.66 10.33
CA ARG A 80 -2.88 -9.81 9.92
C ARG A 80 -3.15 -9.13 8.58
N ALA A 81 -3.70 -9.84 7.60
CA ALA A 81 -4.07 -9.27 6.30
C ALA A 81 -5.09 -8.13 6.42
N LYS A 82 -6.12 -8.30 7.26
CA LYS A 82 -7.10 -7.24 7.52
C LYS A 82 -6.47 -6.04 8.23
N ILE A 83 -5.66 -6.29 9.26
CA ILE A 83 -4.98 -5.23 10.01
C ILE A 83 -3.99 -4.46 9.11
N ALA A 84 -3.29 -5.15 8.21
CA ALA A 84 -2.42 -4.51 7.23
C ALA A 84 -3.19 -3.58 6.27
N ALA A 85 -4.35 -4.02 5.78
CA ALA A 85 -5.21 -3.16 4.97
C ALA A 85 -5.73 -1.94 5.74
N GLU A 86 -6.08 -2.10 7.03
CA GLU A 86 -6.44 -0.99 7.92
C GLU A 86 -5.27 -0.01 8.10
N LEU A 87 -4.07 -0.54 8.35
CA LEU A 87 -2.84 0.24 8.51
C LEU A 87 -2.50 1.03 7.24
N ASP A 88 -2.57 0.39 6.08
CA ASP A 88 -2.31 1.03 4.79
C ASP A 88 -3.32 2.14 4.49
N SER A 89 -4.60 1.93 4.84
CA SER A 89 -5.63 2.97 4.70
C SER A 89 -5.38 4.15 5.64
N ALA A 90 -5.02 3.89 6.90
CA ALA A 90 -4.70 4.94 7.87
C ALA A 90 -3.46 5.74 7.44
N LEU A 91 -2.39 5.06 6.98
CA LEU A 91 -1.20 5.72 6.45
C LEU A 91 -1.50 6.55 5.20
N ALA A 92 -2.33 6.06 4.29
CA ALA A 92 -2.74 6.84 3.13
C ALA A 92 -3.47 8.14 3.52
N ARG A 93 -4.41 8.08 4.49
CA ARG A 93 -5.06 9.30 5.02
C ARG A 93 -4.07 10.22 5.71
N LEU A 94 -3.15 9.64 6.48
CA LEU A 94 -2.10 10.39 7.17
C LEU A 94 -1.19 11.15 6.20
N HIS A 95 -0.80 10.52 5.09
CA HIS A 95 -0.03 11.15 4.01
C HIS A 95 -0.80 12.30 3.37
N LEU A 96 -2.10 12.16 3.11
CA LEU A 96 -2.90 13.28 2.57
C LEU A 96 -2.88 14.50 3.50
N VAL A 97 -2.99 14.27 4.81
CA VAL A 97 -2.89 15.35 5.81
C VAL A 97 -1.46 15.92 5.86
N ALA A 98 -0.45 15.06 5.85
CA ALA A 98 0.96 15.45 5.90
C ALA A 98 1.39 16.22 4.64
N ASP A 99 0.88 15.87 3.47
CA ASP A 99 1.10 16.57 2.20
C ASP A 99 0.29 17.86 2.12
N GLY A 100 -0.79 17.98 2.91
CA GLY A 100 -1.69 19.14 2.92
C GLY A 100 -2.73 19.09 1.78
N VAL A 101 -2.94 17.90 1.21
CA VAL A 101 -3.99 17.64 0.23
C VAL A 101 -5.32 17.59 0.99
N GLY A 102 -6.02 18.71 1.04
CA GLY A 102 -7.28 18.85 1.79
C GLY A 102 -7.49 20.20 2.49
N LYS A 103 -6.65 21.21 2.18
CA LYS A 103 -6.93 22.62 2.47
C LYS A 103 -7.65 23.29 1.32
#